data_AF-A0A2K8L1Y2-F1
#
_entry.id   AF-A0A2K8L1Y2-F1
#
_cell.length_a   1.000
_cell.length_b   1.000
_cell.length_c   1.000
_cell.angle_alpha   90.00
_cell.angle_beta   90.00
_cell.angle_gamma   90.00
#
_symmetry.space_group_name_H-M   'P 1'
#
loop_
_entity.id
_entity.type
_entity.pdbx_description
1 polymer ?
#
loop_
_entity_poly.entity_id
_entity_poly.type
_entity_poly.pdbx_seq_one_letter_code
_entity_poly.pdbx_strand_id
1 'polypeptide(L)'
;MKFAHLDNDNRKIEVSDDESILQASLKAGIRHTHACGGNAQCSTCRVEVLDGIHHFSPRNEAEQRMEALLNLPETVRLACQSLISGDVTIRRLVVDEIDSRIIRDQLASHDENSLGREKNIAVMFVDLANYTSFAESLPAYDVVHVLNRYYLTMNEIVTQHNGVISDVAGDGMLILFGACKKSDGLVEDAIACIRAMKEKMSGFNAYLQSMYHRSFGLRAGIHFGPAIIGHFSTGPMSKVAAIGDTVNMASRIEQANKTFGTQLLISEAAFLQVSTALPVGNSHQIELKGKSGVHTLHEVSL
;
A
#
# COMPACT_ATOMS: atom_id res chain seq x y z
N MET A 1 -17.56 -38.97 -1.59
CA MET A 1 -17.12 -38.16 -0.44
C MET A 1 -15.61 -38.18 -0.41
N LYS A 2 -14.99 -37.02 -0.29
CA LYS A 2 -13.53 -36.84 -0.29
C LYS A 2 -13.14 -36.13 0.98
N PHE A 3 -11.95 -36.41 1.47
CA PHE A 3 -11.54 -35.87 2.75
C PHE A 3 -10.13 -35.30 2.70
N ALA A 4 -9.95 -34.17 3.37
CA ALA A 4 -8.63 -33.63 3.70
C ALA A 4 -8.31 -33.93 5.16
N HIS A 5 -7.19 -34.58 5.41
CA HIS A 5 -6.62 -34.74 6.75
C HIS A 5 -5.62 -33.62 7.01
N LEU A 6 -5.89 -32.77 8.00
CA LEU A 6 -5.02 -31.66 8.41
C LEU A 6 -4.12 -32.13 9.55
N ASP A 7 -2.86 -32.44 9.22
CA ASP A 7 -1.84 -33.03 10.09
C ASP A 7 -1.64 -32.27 11.40
N ASN A 8 -1.46 -30.95 11.31
CA ASN A 8 -1.21 -30.08 12.45
C ASN A 8 -2.46 -29.76 13.28
N ASP A 9 -3.66 -29.98 12.75
CA ASP A 9 -4.92 -29.85 13.50
C ASP A 9 -5.37 -31.20 14.07
N ASN A 10 -4.80 -32.32 13.60
CA ASN A 10 -5.27 -33.68 13.85
C ASN A 10 -6.78 -33.83 13.56
N ARG A 11 -7.23 -33.26 12.44
CA ARG A 11 -8.65 -33.23 12.04
C ARG A 11 -8.83 -33.70 10.60
N LYS A 12 -9.85 -34.54 10.38
CA LYS A 12 -10.32 -34.93 9.05
C LYS A 12 -11.55 -34.10 8.71
N ILE A 13 -11.52 -33.42 7.56
CA ILE A 13 -12.64 -32.59 7.06
C ILE A 13 -13.16 -33.16 5.75
N GLU A 14 -14.47 -33.04 5.54
CA GLU A 14 -15.12 -33.40 4.28
C GLU A 14 -14.95 -32.26 3.27
N VAL A 15 -14.66 -32.62 2.01
CA VAL A 15 -14.53 -31.69 0.89
C VAL A 15 -15.43 -32.13 -0.27
N SER A 16 -16.33 -31.25 -0.65
CA SER A 16 -17.30 -31.35 -1.75
C SER A 16 -16.62 -31.14 -3.11
N ASP A 17 -17.29 -31.47 -4.20
CA ASP A 17 -16.71 -31.39 -5.56
C ASP A 17 -16.35 -29.96 -6.00
N ASP A 18 -17.18 -28.99 -5.65
CA ASP A 18 -17.04 -27.60 -6.09
C ASP A 18 -16.48 -26.68 -4.99
N GLU A 19 -15.96 -27.23 -3.89
CA GLU A 19 -15.40 -26.43 -2.79
C GLU A 19 -13.89 -26.56 -2.69
N SER A 20 -13.23 -25.44 -2.47
CA SER A 20 -11.80 -25.39 -2.18
C SER A 20 -11.50 -25.95 -0.78
N ILE A 21 -10.26 -26.40 -0.57
CA ILE A 21 -9.77 -26.83 0.75
C ILE A 21 -9.96 -25.73 1.80
N LEU A 22 -9.79 -24.45 1.43
CA LEU A 22 -10.01 -23.32 2.34
C LEU A 22 -11.48 -23.27 2.79
N GLN A 23 -12.44 -23.34 1.86
CA GLN A 23 -13.87 -23.31 2.18
C GLN A 23 -14.27 -24.46 3.09
N ALA A 24 -13.84 -25.68 2.77
CA ALA A 24 -14.07 -26.86 3.62
C ALA A 24 -13.45 -26.69 5.02
N SER A 25 -12.24 -26.13 5.11
CA SER A 25 -11.57 -25.85 6.39
C SER A 25 -12.38 -24.88 7.25
N LEU A 26 -12.82 -23.75 6.67
CA LEU A 26 -13.59 -22.73 7.38
C LEU A 26 -14.96 -23.27 7.81
N LYS A 27 -15.64 -24.03 6.94
CA LYS A 27 -16.92 -24.70 7.25
C LYS A 27 -16.79 -25.69 8.41
N ALA A 28 -15.66 -26.38 8.52
CA ALA A 28 -15.34 -27.27 9.63
C ALA A 28 -14.87 -26.53 10.91
N GLY A 29 -14.84 -25.20 10.92
CA GLY A 29 -14.40 -24.38 12.05
C GLY A 29 -12.87 -24.38 12.24
N ILE A 30 -12.10 -24.73 11.20
CA ILE A 30 -10.65 -24.60 11.21
C ILE A 30 -10.29 -23.16 10.87
N ARG A 31 -9.47 -22.53 11.71
CA ARG A 31 -8.95 -21.16 11.49
C ARG A 31 -7.81 -21.20 10.47
N HIS A 32 -8.17 -21.39 9.22
CA HIS A 32 -7.24 -21.42 8.11
C HIS A 32 -6.94 -19.98 7.66
N THR A 33 -5.69 -19.53 7.70
CA THR A 33 -5.31 -18.14 7.36
C THR A 33 -5.57 -17.82 5.88
N HIS A 34 -6.18 -16.66 5.60
CA HIS A 34 -6.53 -16.25 4.23
C HIS A 34 -6.66 -14.72 4.08
N ALA A 35 -5.54 -14.00 4.19
CA ALA A 35 -5.51 -12.53 4.25
C ALA A 35 -6.21 -11.79 3.09
N CYS A 36 -6.29 -12.38 1.89
CA CYS A 36 -7.00 -11.78 0.75
C CYS A 36 -8.45 -12.25 0.57
N GLY A 37 -9.03 -12.93 1.56
CA GLY A 37 -10.38 -13.50 1.43
C GLY A 37 -10.45 -14.77 0.56
N GLY A 38 -9.31 -15.35 0.16
CA GLY A 38 -9.25 -16.55 -0.68
C GLY A 38 -9.09 -16.28 -2.18
N ASN A 39 -8.86 -15.04 -2.60
CA ASN A 39 -8.75 -14.66 -4.01
C ASN A 39 -7.37 -14.88 -4.66
N ALA A 40 -6.48 -15.65 -4.02
CA ALA A 40 -5.10 -15.88 -4.47
C ALA A 40 -4.27 -14.61 -4.72
N GLN A 41 -4.61 -13.52 -4.02
CA GLN A 41 -3.79 -12.30 -3.95
C GLN A 41 -2.80 -12.32 -2.77
N CYS A 42 -2.81 -13.38 -1.96
CA CYS A 42 -1.87 -13.61 -0.87
C CYS A 42 -1.48 -15.09 -0.80
N SER A 43 -0.41 -15.41 -0.08
CA SER A 43 0.09 -16.78 0.12
C SER A 43 -0.18 -17.35 1.51
N THR A 44 -1.11 -16.76 2.27
CA THR A 44 -1.34 -17.13 3.67
C THR A 44 -2.15 -18.42 3.85
N CYS A 45 -2.92 -18.83 2.84
CA CYS A 45 -3.67 -20.10 2.84
C CYS A 45 -2.85 -21.30 2.36
N ARG A 46 -1.51 -21.19 2.36
CA ARG A 46 -0.65 -22.26 1.85
C ARG A 46 -0.77 -23.51 2.71
N VAL A 47 -0.83 -24.63 2.01
CA VAL A 47 -0.74 -25.97 2.59
C VAL A 47 0.40 -26.72 1.93
N GLU A 48 1.13 -27.49 2.71
CA GLU A 48 2.03 -28.53 2.23
C GLU A 48 1.24 -29.83 2.10
N VAL A 49 1.29 -30.45 0.94
CA VAL A 49 0.68 -31.75 0.66
C VAL A 49 1.65 -32.83 1.10
N LEU A 50 1.26 -33.58 2.12
CA LEU A 50 2.03 -34.69 2.67
C LEU A 50 1.73 -36.01 1.95
N ASP A 51 0.48 -36.18 1.50
CA ASP A 51 0.03 -37.34 0.72
C ASP A 51 -1.15 -36.97 -0.20
N GLY A 52 -1.28 -37.69 -1.32
CA GLY A 52 -2.39 -37.53 -2.25
C GLY A 52 -2.29 -36.36 -3.24
N ILE A 53 -1.08 -35.89 -3.59
CA ILE A 53 -0.90 -34.75 -4.53
C ILE A 53 -1.58 -34.97 -5.90
N HIS A 54 -1.64 -36.21 -6.38
CA HIS A 54 -2.31 -36.59 -7.63
C HIS A 54 -3.83 -36.40 -7.58
N HIS A 55 -4.42 -36.28 -6.39
CA HIS A 55 -5.83 -35.93 -6.21
C HIS A 55 -6.10 -34.43 -6.30
N PHE A 56 -5.08 -33.57 -6.30
CA PHE A 56 -5.30 -32.14 -6.47
C PHE A 56 -5.62 -31.79 -7.91
N SER A 57 -6.48 -30.80 -8.10
CA SER A 57 -6.62 -30.15 -9.39
C SER A 57 -5.28 -29.57 -9.86
N PRO A 58 -5.05 -29.46 -11.18
CA PRO A 58 -3.94 -28.66 -11.70
C PRO A 58 -3.97 -27.24 -11.16
N ARG A 59 -2.81 -26.59 -11.07
CA ARG A 59 -2.73 -25.18 -10.68
C ARG A 59 -3.48 -24.32 -11.69
N ASN A 60 -4.46 -23.55 -11.23
CA ASN A 60 -5.12 -22.55 -12.07
C ASN A 60 -4.20 -21.32 -12.29
N GLU A 61 -4.59 -20.38 -13.14
CA GLU A 61 -3.76 -19.21 -13.46
C GLU A 61 -3.36 -18.39 -12.22
N ALA A 62 -4.27 -18.26 -11.24
CA ALA A 62 -3.98 -17.49 -10.04
C ALA A 62 -2.95 -18.17 -9.14
N GLU A 63 -3.03 -19.50 -9.01
CA GLU A 63 -2.06 -20.30 -8.28
C GLU A 63 -0.69 -20.34 -8.99
N GLN A 64 -0.67 -20.43 -10.33
CA GLN A 64 0.56 -20.37 -11.13
C GLN A 64 1.30 -19.03 -10.98
N ARG A 65 0.57 -17.90 -10.90
CA ARG A 65 1.19 -16.59 -10.61
C ARG A 65 1.91 -16.60 -9.26
N MET A 66 1.28 -17.15 -8.23
CA MET A 66 1.85 -17.22 -6.89
C MET A 66 3.00 -18.22 -6.78
N GLU A 67 2.92 -19.34 -7.51
CA GLU A 67 4.03 -20.26 -7.70
C GLU A 67 5.26 -19.54 -8.27
N ALA A 68 5.10 -18.83 -9.39
CA ALA A 68 6.21 -18.16 -10.05
C ALA A 68 6.80 -17.05 -9.15
N LEU A 69 5.94 -16.32 -8.43
CA LEU A 69 6.35 -15.23 -7.55
C LEU A 69 7.15 -15.71 -6.33
N LEU A 70 6.78 -16.85 -5.74
CA LEU A 70 7.35 -17.35 -4.48
C LEU A 70 8.24 -18.59 -4.66
N ASN A 71 8.41 -19.05 -5.90
CA ASN A 71 9.12 -20.29 -6.25
C ASN A 71 8.59 -21.50 -5.45
N LEU A 72 7.27 -21.71 -5.46
CA LEU A 72 6.62 -22.75 -4.65
C LEU A 72 6.86 -24.15 -5.26
N PRO A 73 7.33 -25.13 -4.47
CA PRO A 73 7.41 -26.51 -4.94
C PRO A 73 6.02 -27.07 -5.22
N GLU A 74 5.91 -28.12 -6.03
CA GLU A 74 4.63 -28.76 -6.38
C GLU A 74 3.82 -29.20 -5.16
N THR A 75 4.52 -29.63 -4.10
CA THR A 75 3.93 -30.05 -2.83
C THR A 75 3.28 -28.89 -2.06
N VAL A 76 3.56 -27.63 -2.39
CA VAL A 76 2.93 -26.48 -1.74
C VAL A 76 1.84 -25.92 -2.62
N ARG A 77 0.61 -25.92 -2.09
CA ARG A 77 -0.59 -25.50 -2.79
C ARG A 77 -1.29 -24.35 -2.08
N LEU A 78 -2.07 -23.56 -2.80
CA LEU A 78 -2.97 -22.57 -2.21
C LEU A 78 -4.29 -23.26 -1.88
N ALA A 79 -4.62 -23.39 -0.60
CA ALA A 79 -5.86 -24.05 -0.18
C ALA A 79 -7.13 -23.37 -0.74
N CYS A 80 -7.07 -22.06 -1.03
CA CYS A 80 -8.19 -21.33 -1.62
C CYS A 80 -8.43 -21.61 -3.11
N GLN A 81 -7.42 -22.14 -3.82
CA GLN A 81 -7.51 -22.45 -5.26
C GLN A 81 -7.54 -23.95 -5.54
N SER A 82 -7.21 -24.76 -4.54
CA SER A 82 -7.09 -26.21 -4.68
C SER A 82 -8.43 -26.90 -4.50
N LEU A 83 -8.86 -27.61 -5.55
CA LEU A 83 -9.90 -28.63 -5.49
C LEU A 83 -9.24 -30.00 -5.37
N ILE A 84 -9.94 -30.96 -4.77
CA ILE A 84 -9.46 -32.34 -4.65
C ILE A 84 -10.46 -33.32 -5.27
N SER A 85 -9.97 -34.42 -5.84
CA SER A 85 -10.74 -35.51 -6.44
C SER A 85 -10.74 -36.81 -5.62
N GLY A 86 -9.92 -36.86 -4.56
CA GLY A 86 -9.79 -38.00 -3.65
C GLY A 86 -9.28 -37.56 -2.27
N ASP A 87 -9.01 -38.54 -1.40
CA ASP A 87 -8.50 -38.26 -0.05
C ASP A 87 -7.06 -37.75 -0.09
N VAL A 88 -6.75 -36.76 0.75
CA VAL A 88 -5.43 -36.12 0.83
C VAL A 88 -5.01 -35.89 2.27
N THR A 89 -3.70 -35.84 2.51
CA THR A 89 -3.14 -35.37 3.78
C THR A 89 -2.35 -34.09 3.55
N ILE A 90 -2.66 -33.06 4.32
CA ILE A 90 -2.08 -31.73 4.18
C ILE A 90 -1.64 -31.18 5.55
N ARG A 91 -0.69 -30.25 5.52
CA ARG A 91 -0.26 -29.46 6.67
C ARG A 91 -0.43 -27.99 6.34
N ARG A 92 -1.13 -27.23 7.18
CA ARG A 92 -1.17 -25.77 7.03
C ARG A 92 0.21 -25.19 7.35
N LEU A 93 0.71 -24.27 6.52
CA LEU A 93 2.03 -23.65 6.73
C LEU A 93 1.99 -22.40 7.61
N VAL A 94 0.79 -21.86 7.87
CA VAL A 94 0.56 -20.65 8.66
C VAL A 94 -0.40 -21.03 9.81
N VAL A 95 0.10 -21.07 11.05
CA VAL A 95 -0.51 -21.85 12.15
C VAL A 95 -0.29 -21.22 13.53
N ASP A 96 0.37 -20.08 13.67
CA ASP A 96 0.73 -19.60 15.01
C ASP A 96 -0.41 -18.80 15.71
N GLU A 97 -0.20 -18.45 16.98
CA GLU A 97 -1.17 -17.68 17.76
C GLU A 97 -1.37 -16.25 17.20
N ILE A 98 -0.35 -15.69 16.55
CA ILE A 98 -0.40 -14.36 15.93
C ILE A 98 -1.28 -14.41 14.68
N ASP A 99 -1.07 -15.40 13.81
CA ASP A 99 -1.92 -15.67 12.65
C ASP A 99 -3.39 -15.87 13.07
N SER A 100 -3.58 -16.66 14.13
CA SER A 100 -4.90 -16.93 14.70
C SER A 100 -5.59 -15.68 15.27
N ARG A 101 -4.84 -14.75 15.84
CA ARG A 101 -5.33 -13.47 16.34
C ARG A 101 -5.67 -12.53 15.18
N ILE A 102 -4.79 -12.45 14.19
CA ILE A 102 -4.99 -11.70 12.95
C ILE A 102 -6.32 -12.13 12.31
N ILE A 103 -6.56 -13.44 12.12
CA ILE A 103 -7.84 -13.96 11.57
C ILE A 103 -9.05 -13.60 12.45
N ARG A 104 -8.90 -13.65 13.78
CA ARG A 104 -10.02 -13.32 14.70
C ARG A 104 -10.40 -11.86 14.60
N ASP A 105 -9.42 -10.96 14.60
CA ASP A 105 -9.65 -9.52 14.48
C ASP A 105 -10.28 -9.20 13.12
N GLN A 106 -9.91 -9.93 12.05
CA GLN A 106 -10.51 -9.83 10.72
C GLN A 106 -11.99 -10.24 10.66
N LEU A 107 -12.34 -11.38 11.26
CA LEU A 107 -13.71 -11.92 11.25
C LEU A 107 -14.65 -11.16 12.19
N ALA A 108 -14.11 -10.61 13.29
CA ALA A 108 -14.87 -9.82 14.26
C ALA A 108 -15.16 -8.40 13.74
N SER A 109 -14.30 -7.84 12.90
CA SER A 109 -14.60 -6.63 12.15
C SER A 109 -15.53 -6.97 10.97
N HIS A 110 -16.84 -6.69 11.08
CA HIS A 110 -17.72 -6.60 9.91
C HIS A 110 -17.37 -5.42 8.97
N ASP A 111 -16.29 -4.71 9.27
CA ASP A 111 -15.77 -3.64 8.46
C ASP A 111 -14.79 -4.24 7.44
N GLU A 112 -15.21 -4.29 6.18
CA GLU A 112 -14.42 -4.75 5.02
C GLU A 112 -13.09 -3.95 4.80
N ASN A 113 -12.68 -3.11 5.74
CA ASN A 113 -11.49 -2.28 5.75
C ASN A 113 -10.34 -2.82 6.63
N SER A 114 -10.52 -3.92 7.36
CA SER A 114 -9.55 -4.40 8.36
C SER A 114 -8.30 -5.09 7.78
N LEU A 115 -8.37 -5.61 6.55
CA LEU A 115 -7.29 -6.37 5.91
C LEU A 115 -6.47 -5.60 4.89
N GLY A 116 -7.04 -4.50 4.45
CA GLY A 116 -6.60 -3.83 3.27
C GLY A 116 -7.31 -4.33 2.02
N ARG A 117 -7.84 -3.43 1.20
CA ARG A 117 -8.35 -3.77 -0.14
C ARG A 117 -7.35 -3.37 -1.18
N GLU A 118 -7.11 -4.25 -2.15
CA GLU A 118 -6.39 -3.86 -3.36
C GLU A 118 -7.26 -2.89 -4.15
N LYS A 119 -6.73 -1.68 -4.39
CA LYS A 119 -7.39 -0.64 -5.15
C LYS A 119 -6.35 0.24 -5.82
N ASN A 120 -6.69 0.78 -6.99
CA ASN A 120 -5.90 1.85 -7.58
C ASN A 120 -6.06 3.14 -6.78
N ILE A 121 -4.93 3.75 -6.41
CA ILE A 121 -4.87 5.01 -5.68
C ILE A 121 -3.84 5.95 -6.28
N ALA A 122 -3.99 7.24 -5.99
CA ALA A 122 -2.91 8.19 -6.14
C ALA A 122 -2.16 8.33 -4.81
N VAL A 123 -0.84 8.22 -4.86
CA VAL A 123 0.06 8.38 -3.73
C VAL A 123 0.93 9.59 -3.99
N MET A 124 1.01 10.49 -3.02
CA MET A 124 1.85 11.67 -3.06
C MET A 124 2.84 11.64 -1.90
N PHE A 125 4.13 11.77 -2.21
CA PHE A 125 5.13 12.15 -1.23
C PHE A 125 5.42 13.63 -1.38
N VAL A 126 5.46 14.35 -0.25
CA VAL A 126 5.84 15.77 -0.18
C VAL A 126 7.02 15.90 0.77
N ASP A 127 8.01 16.73 0.42
CA ASP A 127 9.24 16.97 1.19
C ASP A 127 9.53 18.48 1.24
N LEU A 128 10.12 18.96 2.36
CA LEU A 128 10.54 20.36 2.49
C LEU A 128 11.96 20.55 1.96
N ALA A 129 12.11 21.34 0.90
CA ALA A 129 13.42 21.79 0.49
C ALA A 129 14.02 22.75 1.54
N ASN A 130 15.31 22.59 1.84
CA ASN A 130 16.08 23.35 2.83
C ASN A 130 15.73 23.07 4.31
N TYR A 131 14.95 22.03 4.61
CA TYR A 131 14.64 21.69 5.99
C TYR A 131 15.86 21.17 6.78
N THR A 132 16.71 20.32 6.18
CA THR A 132 17.86 19.74 6.91
C THR A 132 18.78 20.82 7.47
N SER A 133 19.14 21.83 6.66
CA SER A 133 19.98 22.94 7.12
C SER A 133 19.28 23.84 8.15
N PHE A 134 17.95 23.94 8.08
CA PHE A 134 17.14 24.62 9.09
C PHE A 134 17.19 23.87 10.43
N ALA A 135 16.99 22.54 10.42
CA ALA A 135 16.97 21.72 11.63
C ALA A 135 18.34 21.66 12.32
N GLU A 136 19.44 21.70 11.57
CA GLU A 136 20.81 21.72 12.11
C GLU A 136 21.19 23.07 12.76
N SER A 137 20.50 24.16 12.40
CA SER A 137 20.88 25.51 12.83
C SER A 137 20.03 26.09 13.97
N LEU A 138 19.05 25.33 14.48
CA LEU A 138 18.14 25.79 15.52
C LEU A 138 18.04 24.80 16.70
N PRO A 139 17.67 25.29 17.89
CA PRO A 139 17.30 24.43 19.01
C PRO A 139 16.16 23.48 18.65
N ALA A 140 16.22 22.24 19.14
CA ALA A 140 15.24 21.20 18.80
C ALA A 140 13.78 21.60 19.07
N TYR A 141 13.51 22.34 20.14
CA TYR A 141 12.15 22.80 20.48
C TYR A 141 11.60 23.79 19.44
N ASP A 142 12.43 24.66 18.87
CA ASP A 142 12.02 25.60 17.82
C ASP A 142 11.70 24.85 16.52
N VAL A 143 12.51 23.84 16.19
CA VAL A 143 12.27 22.95 15.04
C VAL A 143 10.93 22.22 15.19
N VAL A 144 10.66 21.66 16.37
CA VAL A 144 9.38 20.98 16.67
C VAL A 144 8.19 21.94 16.57
N HIS A 145 8.31 23.16 17.10
CA HIS A 145 7.25 24.17 17.00
C HIS A 145 6.92 24.52 15.54
N VAL A 146 7.95 24.72 14.71
CA VAL A 146 7.80 25.02 13.29
C VAL A 146 7.18 23.84 12.53
N LEU A 147 7.64 22.62 12.78
CA LEU A 147 7.09 21.41 12.17
C LEU A 147 5.62 21.20 12.54
N ASN A 148 5.25 21.34 13.81
CA ASN A 148 3.86 21.20 14.25
C ASN A 148 2.95 22.21 13.53
N ARG A 149 3.39 23.45 13.37
CA ARG A 149 2.65 24.48 12.62
C ARG A 149 2.52 24.12 11.14
N TYR A 150 3.59 23.58 10.54
CA TYR A 150 3.57 23.08 9.17
C TYR A 150 2.56 21.95 9.00
N TYR A 151 2.62 20.90 9.83
CA TYR A 151 1.72 19.74 9.71
C TYR A 151 0.25 20.11 9.91
N LEU A 152 -0.08 20.95 10.90
CA LEU A 152 -1.44 21.41 11.12
C LEU A 152 -1.98 22.15 9.89
N THR A 153 -1.18 23.05 9.33
CA THR A 153 -1.54 23.84 8.14
C THR A 153 -1.75 22.94 6.91
N MET A 154 -0.86 21.96 6.70
CA MET A 154 -0.92 21.08 5.54
C MET A 154 -2.03 20.03 5.67
N ASN A 155 -2.30 19.52 6.87
CA ASN A 155 -3.35 18.54 7.11
C ASN A 155 -4.75 19.07 6.76
N GLU A 156 -5.03 20.35 7.04
CA GLU A 156 -6.28 21.00 6.65
C GLU A 156 -6.47 20.96 5.13
N ILE A 157 -5.43 21.29 4.37
CA ILE A 157 -5.45 21.30 2.89
C ILE A 157 -5.64 19.87 2.37
N VAL A 158 -4.85 18.91 2.87
CA VAL A 158 -4.96 17.51 2.48
C VAL A 158 -6.38 16.99 2.66
N THR A 159 -7.01 17.31 3.79
CA THR A 159 -8.37 16.87 4.10
C THR A 159 -9.43 17.50 3.17
N GLN A 160 -9.24 18.77 2.79
CA GLN A 160 -10.10 19.50 1.86
C GLN A 160 -10.03 18.92 0.44
N HIS A 161 -8.86 18.41 0.04
CA HIS A 161 -8.62 17.80 -1.27
C HIS A 161 -8.71 16.26 -1.24
N ASN A 162 -9.54 15.71 -0.34
CA ASN A 162 -9.84 14.28 -0.25
C ASN A 162 -8.66 13.33 0.05
N GLY A 163 -7.51 13.88 0.41
CA GLY A 163 -6.35 13.10 0.83
C GLY A 163 -6.40 12.72 2.31
N VAL A 164 -5.58 11.74 2.67
CA VAL A 164 -5.31 11.35 4.06
C VAL A 164 -3.80 11.27 4.25
N ILE A 165 -3.28 11.95 5.27
CA ILE A 165 -1.89 11.78 5.68
C ILE A 165 -1.77 10.40 6.34
N SER A 166 -1.07 9.49 5.67
CA SER A 166 -0.84 8.12 6.16
C SER A 166 0.40 8.02 7.03
N ASP A 167 1.42 8.85 6.74
CA ASP A 167 2.63 8.89 7.52
C ASP A 167 3.31 10.26 7.46
N VAL A 168 4.07 10.55 8.50
CA VAL A 168 4.93 11.73 8.58
C VAL A 168 6.32 11.25 9.02
N ALA A 169 7.33 11.51 8.21
CA ALA A 169 8.70 11.05 8.46
C ALA A 169 9.67 12.21 8.33
N GLY A 170 10.08 12.79 9.46
CA GLY A 170 10.77 14.07 9.45
C GLY A 170 9.88 15.14 8.82
N ASP A 171 10.42 15.94 7.93
CA ASP A 171 9.69 16.97 7.18
C ASP A 171 8.83 16.45 6.03
N GLY A 172 8.93 15.16 5.71
CA GLY A 172 8.18 14.53 4.65
C GLY A 172 6.78 14.06 5.07
N MET A 173 5.83 14.12 4.14
CA MET A 173 4.47 13.58 4.29
C MET A 173 4.15 12.57 3.21
N LEU A 174 3.58 11.43 3.62
CA LEU A 174 2.94 10.45 2.75
C LEU A 174 1.42 10.69 2.75
N ILE A 175 0.88 11.05 1.60
CA ILE A 175 -0.53 11.37 1.42
C ILE A 175 -1.16 10.36 0.44
N LEU A 176 -2.29 9.80 0.85
CA LEU A 176 -3.06 8.83 0.07
C LEU A 176 -4.37 9.45 -0.41
N PHE A 177 -4.66 9.31 -1.70
CA PHE A 177 -5.93 9.72 -2.31
C PHE A 177 -6.69 8.47 -2.75
N GLY A 178 -7.99 8.42 -2.43
CA GLY A 178 -8.83 7.25 -2.70
C GLY A 178 -8.84 6.19 -1.60
N ALA A 179 -8.16 6.45 -0.46
CA ALA A 179 -8.09 5.56 0.69
C ALA A 179 -9.36 5.56 1.57
N CYS A 180 -9.89 6.74 1.89
CA CYS A 180 -11.10 6.88 2.72
C CYS A 180 -12.28 7.47 1.93
N LYS A 181 -12.03 8.52 1.14
CA LYS A 181 -13.04 9.19 0.34
C LYS A 181 -13.02 8.68 -1.10
N LYS A 182 -14.20 8.52 -1.70
CA LYS A 182 -14.35 8.29 -3.14
C LYS A 182 -14.16 9.63 -3.86
N SER A 183 -13.52 9.58 -5.02
CA SER A 183 -13.35 10.71 -5.92
C SER A 183 -13.20 10.16 -7.34
N ASP A 184 -13.70 10.92 -8.31
CA ASP A 184 -13.69 10.57 -9.73
C ASP A 184 -12.36 10.95 -10.41
N GLY A 185 -11.48 11.68 -9.72
CA GLY A 185 -10.17 12.12 -10.20
C GLY A 185 -9.12 12.14 -9.10
N LEU A 186 -8.55 10.98 -8.77
CA LEU A 186 -7.60 10.85 -7.65
C LEU A 186 -6.28 11.60 -7.89
N VAL A 187 -5.81 11.64 -9.14
CA VAL A 187 -4.57 12.35 -9.50
C VAL A 187 -4.83 13.86 -9.55
N GLU A 188 -6.00 14.27 -10.06
CA GLU A 188 -6.44 15.66 -10.04
C GLU A 188 -6.56 16.21 -8.62
N ASP A 189 -7.14 15.44 -7.70
CA ASP A 189 -7.19 15.79 -6.27
C ASP A 189 -5.78 15.98 -5.70
N ALA A 190 -4.84 15.09 -6.03
CA ALA A 190 -3.45 15.20 -5.58
C ALA A 190 -2.76 16.47 -6.14
N ILE A 191 -2.94 16.77 -7.42
CA ILE A 191 -2.38 17.97 -8.08
C ILE A 191 -3.00 19.25 -7.50
N ALA A 192 -4.32 19.27 -7.28
CA ALA A 192 -5.00 20.40 -6.66
C ALA A 192 -4.52 20.62 -5.21
N CYS A 193 -4.33 19.52 -4.46
CA CYS A 193 -3.81 19.56 -3.11
C CYS A 193 -2.42 20.20 -3.06
N ILE A 194 -1.46 19.75 -3.88
CA ILE A 194 -0.09 20.29 -3.83
C ILE A 194 -0.01 21.76 -4.29
N ARG A 195 -0.88 22.18 -5.23
CA ARG A 195 -1.01 23.60 -5.60
C ARG A 195 -1.49 24.45 -4.41
N ALA A 196 -2.55 24.01 -3.73
CA ALA A 196 -3.04 24.69 -2.53
C ALA A 196 -1.99 24.71 -1.40
N MET A 197 -1.24 23.61 -1.23
CA MET A 197 -0.12 23.55 -0.28
C MET A 197 0.97 24.58 -0.62
N LYS A 198 1.33 24.72 -1.91
CA LYS A 198 2.30 25.73 -2.37
C LYS A 198 1.81 27.15 -2.14
N GLU A 199 0.55 27.44 -2.43
CA GLU A 199 -0.05 28.75 -2.15
C GLU A 199 0.01 29.07 -0.66
N LYS A 200 -0.39 28.13 0.21
CA LYS A 200 -0.34 28.32 1.66
C LYS A 200 1.08 28.43 2.20
N MET A 201 2.05 27.77 1.56
CA MET A 201 3.46 27.84 1.90
C MET A 201 4.00 29.28 1.79
N SER A 202 3.47 30.12 0.90
CA SER A 202 3.88 31.52 0.80
C SER A 202 3.67 32.29 2.12
N GLY A 203 2.49 32.15 2.74
CA GLY A 203 2.18 32.75 4.04
C GLY A 203 2.99 32.14 5.18
N PHE A 204 3.24 30.83 5.14
CA PHE A 204 4.11 30.17 6.11
C PHE A 204 5.56 30.66 6.03
N ASN A 205 6.07 30.86 4.81
CA ASN A 205 7.39 31.41 4.56
C ASN A 205 7.52 32.87 5.01
N ALA A 206 6.46 33.68 4.91
CA ALA A 206 6.49 35.03 5.47
C ALA A 206 6.69 35.01 7.01
N TYR A 207 5.99 34.10 7.70
CA TYR A 207 6.20 33.86 9.12
C TYR A 207 7.63 33.39 9.42
N LEU A 208 8.13 32.37 8.71
CA LEU A 208 9.49 31.86 8.90
C LEU A 208 10.57 32.91 8.63
N GLN A 209 10.37 33.73 7.61
CA GLN A 209 11.33 34.79 7.27
C GLN A 209 11.42 35.84 8.37
N SER A 210 10.29 36.16 9.01
CA SER A 210 10.25 37.14 10.11
C SER A 210 10.89 36.63 11.40
N MET A 211 10.75 35.34 11.71
CA MET A 211 11.21 34.74 12.97
C MET A 211 12.61 34.13 12.87
N TYR A 212 12.95 33.55 11.72
CA TYR A 212 14.14 32.71 11.55
C TYR A 212 15.00 33.09 10.34
N HIS A 213 14.59 34.04 9.50
CA HIS A 213 15.27 34.41 8.25
C HIS A 213 15.52 33.22 7.31
N ARG A 214 14.49 32.38 7.18
CA ARG A 214 14.49 31.15 6.40
C ARG A 214 13.18 31.01 5.63
N SER A 215 13.23 30.24 4.56
CA SER A 215 12.08 29.83 3.77
C SER A 215 12.25 28.40 3.29
N PHE A 216 11.13 27.71 3.10
CA PHE A 216 11.10 26.36 2.56
C PHE A 216 10.52 26.35 1.15
N GLY A 217 11.04 25.43 0.34
CA GLY A 217 10.40 25.01 -0.90
C GLY A 217 9.60 23.72 -0.67
N LEU A 218 8.70 23.41 -1.59
CA LEU A 218 8.02 22.11 -1.64
C LEU A 218 8.53 21.32 -2.84
N ARG A 219 8.81 20.04 -2.60
CA ARG A 219 8.97 19.03 -3.65
C ARG A 219 7.91 17.96 -3.46
N ALA A 220 7.35 17.48 -4.56
CA ALA A 220 6.37 16.42 -4.54
C ALA A 220 6.57 15.41 -5.66
N GLY A 221 6.27 14.15 -5.36
CA GLY A 221 6.21 13.06 -6.32
C GLY A 221 4.85 12.39 -6.27
N ILE A 222 4.16 12.29 -7.40
CA ILE A 222 2.84 11.64 -7.50
C ILE A 222 2.93 10.39 -8.38
N HIS A 223 2.36 9.30 -7.89
CA HIS A 223 2.19 8.07 -8.66
C HIS A 223 0.76 7.55 -8.53
N PHE A 224 0.29 6.86 -9.57
CA PHE A 224 -1.00 6.19 -9.59
C PHE A 224 -0.82 4.70 -9.90
N GLY A 225 -1.42 3.84 -9.08
CA GLY A 225 -1.33 2.39 -9.27
C GLY A 225 -1.99 1.59 -8.15
N PRO A 226 -1.94 0.24 -8.25
CA PRO A 226 -2.58 -0.65 -7.28
C PRO A 226 -1.81 -0.69 -5.95
N ALA A 227 -2.55 -0.57 -4.86
CA ALA A 227 -2.02 -0.79 -3.52
C ALA A 227 -3.08 -1.43 -2.61
N ILE A 228 -2.62 -2.12 -1.58
CA ILE A 228 -3.48 -2.66 -0.51
C ILE A 228 -3.68 -1.56 0.52
N ILE A 229 -4.91 -1.06 0.67
CA ILE A 229 -5.24 0.04 1.60
C ILE A 229 -6.04 -0.48 2.77
N GLY A 230 -5.51 -0.38 3.98
CA GLY A 230 -6.20 -0.84 5.18
C GLY A 230 -5.85 -0.04 6.42
N HIS A 231 -6.56 -0.36 7.51
CA HIS A 231 -6.19 0.10 8.85
C HIS A 231 -5.18 -0.88 9.45
N PHE A 232 -3.93 -0.46 9.53
CA PHE A 232 -2.88 -1.24 10.17
C PHE A 232 -2.75 -0.81 11.62
N SER A 233 -2.91 -1.77 12.53
CA SER A 233 -2.90 -1.54 13.97
C SER A 233 -1.75 -2.29 14.65
N THR A 234 -1.02 -1.63 15.54
CA THR A 234 0.04 -2.24 16.38
C THR A 234 -0.42 -2.36 17.84
N GLY A 235 -1.73 -2.38 18.09
CA GLY A 235 -2.34 -2.31 19.41
C GLY A 235 -2.99 -0.94 19.63
N PRO A 236 -2.39 -0.03 20.43
CA PRO A 236 -3.01 1.26 20.77
C PRO A 236 -3.01 2.27 19.61
N MET A 237 -2.24 2.01 18.55
CA MET A 237 -2.15 2.88 17.37
C MET A 237 -2.75 2.16 16.18
N SER A 238 -3.68 2.82 15.49
CA SER A 238 -4.17 2.43 14.17
C SER A 238 -3.95 3.58 13.19
N LYS A 239 -3.50 3.24 11.98
CA LYS A 239 -3.38 4.23 10.89
C LYS A 239 -3.87 3.65 9.58
N VAL A 240 -4.45 4.51 8.75
CA VAL A 240 -4.71 4.19 7.34
C VAL A 240 -3.35 4.15 6.65
N ALA A 241 -3.01 3.02 6.06
CA ALA A 241 -1.81 2.90 5.24
C ALA A 241 -2.09 2.18 3.94
N ALA A 242 -1.21 2.43 2.97
CA ALA A 242 -1.14 1.70 1.73
C ALA A 242 0.13 0.84 1.74
N ILE A 243 0.00 -0.42 1.33
CA ILE A 243 1.12 -1.32 1.11
C ILE A 243 1.15 -1.68 -0.36
N GLY A 244 2.31 -1.53 -0.99
CA GLY A 244 2.49 -1.91 -2.39
C GLY A 244 3.62 -1.14 -3.05
N ASP A 245 3.98 -1.60 -4.24
CA ASP A 245 5.05 -1.00 -5.04
C ASP A 245 4.77 0.47 -5.40
N THR A 246 3.49 0.83 -5.50
CA THR A 246 2.99 2.20 -5.77
C THR A 246 3.50 3.22 -4.75
N VAL A 247 3.55 2.86 -3.46
CA VAL A 247 4.05 3.77 -2.41
C VAL A 247 5.55 4.01 -2.59
N ASN A 248 6.31 2.93 -2.83
CA ASN A 248 7.75 3.03 -3.08
C ASN A 248 8.05 3.83 -4.35
N MET A 249 7.22 3.68 -5.39
CA MET A 249 7.36 4.43 -6.64
C MET A 249 7.18 5.93 -6.41
N ALA A 250 6.11 6.35 -5.72
CA ALA A 250 5.86 7.76 -5.41
C ALA A 250 7.03 8.41 -4.64
N SER A 251 7.61 7.70 -3.66
CA SER A 251 8.77 8.18 -2.89
C SER A 251 10.01 8.38 -3.79
N ARG A 252 10.24 7.48 -4.74
CA ARG A 252 11.38 7.60 -5.68
C ARG A 252 11.18 8.75 -6.67
N ILE A 253 9.94 9.00 -7.08
CA ILE A 253 9.60 10.13 -7.94
C ILE A 253 9.80 11.46 -7.22
N GLU A 254 9.40 11.56 -5.94
CA GLU A 254 9.69 12.74 -5.13
C GLU A 254 11.20 13.00 -5.08
N GLN A 255 11.99 11.98 -4.79
CA GLN A 255 13.45 12.10 -4.70
C GLN A 255 14.08 12.54 -6.03
N ALA A 256 13.51 12.13 -7.18
CA ALA A 256 14.00 12.53 -8.49
C ALA A 256 13.89 14.05 -8.76
N ASN A 257 13.05 14.78 -8.02
CA ASN A 257 12.98 16.24 -8.12
C ASN A 257 14.33 16.89 -7.81
N LYS A 258 15.13 16.33 -6.89
CA LYS A 258 16.48 16.83 -6.57
C LYS A 258 17.42 16.73 -7.77
N THR A 259 17.31 15.65 -8.54
CA THR A 259 18.13 15.41 -9.73
C THR A 259 17.79 16.36 -10.86
N PHE A 260 16.51 16.64 -11.07
CA PHE A 260 16.04 17.47 -12.19
C PHE A 260 15.82 18.94 -11.84
N GLY A 261 15.93 19.32 -10.57
CA GLY A 261 15.67 20.69 -10.11
C GLY A 261 14.20 21.10 -10.16
N THR A 262 13.28 20.12 -10.20
CA THR A 262 11.84 20.34 -10.33
C THR A 262 11.15 20.44 -8.96
N GLN A 263 9.91 20.92 -8.94
CA GLN A 263 9.08 20.95 -7.72
C GLN A 263 8.03 19.84 -7.69
N LEU A 264 7.51 19.44 -8.86
CA LEU A 264 6.53 18.37 -8.95
C LEU A 264 6.87 17.48 -10.15
N LEU A 265 7.03 16.19 -9.86
CA LEU A 265 7.11 15.14 -10.87
C LEU A 265 5.94 14.17 -10.66
N ILE A 266 5.34 13.75 -11.76
CA ILE A 266 4.33 12.70 -11.77
C ILE A 266 4.76 11.56 -12.68
N SER A 267 4.46 10.31 -12.31
CA SER A 267 4.71 9.17 -13.21
C SER A 267 3.85 9.24 -14.47
N GLU A 268 4.27 8.57 -15.55
CA GLU A 268 3.44 8.29 -16.72
C GLU A 268 2.04 7.77 -16.36
N ALA A 269 1.96 6.79 -15.45
CA ALA A 269 0.69 6.21 -15.01
C ALA A 269 -0.27 7.25 -14.40
N ALA A 270 0.26 8.22 -13.64
CA ALA A 270 -0.51 9.32 -13.08
C ALA A 270 -0.89 10.34 -14.16
N PHE A 271 0.05 10.67 -15.06
CA PHE A 271 -0.20 11.58 -16.18
C PHE A 271 -1.37 11.13 -17.05
N LEU A 272 -1.44 9.82 -17.35
CA LEU A 272 -2.52 9.23 -18.16
C LEU A 272 -3.89 9.20 -17.47
N GLN A 273 -3.98 9.41 -16.15
CA GLN A 273 -5.27 9.52 -15.47
C GLN A 273 -5.89 10.92 -15.58
N VAL A 274 -5.09 11.94 -15.90
CA VAL A 274 -5.57 13.32 -15.84
C VAL A 274 -6.34 13.67 -17.11
N SER A 275 -7.62 13.99 -16.92
CA SER A 275 -8.53 14.32 -18.03
C SER A 275 -8.43 15.78 -18.49
N THR A 276 -7.93 16.66 -17.63
CA THR A 276 -7.79 18.10 -17.88
C THR A 276 -6.40 18.45 -18.42
N ALA A 277 -6.31 19.52 -19.21
CA ALA A 277 -5.00 20.02 -19.64
C ALA A 277 -4.13 20.43 -18.44
N LEU A 278 -3.00 19.73 -18.26
CA LEU A 278 -1.98 20.10 -17.29
C LEU A 278 -0.95 21.02 -17.93
N PRO A 279 -0.41 22.00 -17.18
CA PRO A 279 0.76 22.77 -17.61
C PRO A 279 2.02 21.90 -17.44
N VAL A 280 2.20 20.96 -18.37
CA VAL A 280 3.32 20.01 -18.38
C VAL A 280 4.59 20.72 -18.85
N GLY A 281 5.65 20.56 -18.08
CA GLY A 281 7.01 21.00 -18.41
C GLY A 281 7.75 19.92 -19.20
N ASN A 282 8.98 19.62 -18.78
CA ASN A 282 9.78 18.58 -19.42
C ASN A 282 9.35 17.17 -19.00
N SER A 283 9.53 16.21 -19.90
CA SER A 283 9.48 14.78 -19.56
C SER A 283 10.90 14.24 -19.39
N HIS A 284 11.10 13.42 -18.37
CA HIS A 284 12.40 12.85 -18.01
C HIS A 284 12.32 11.32 -18.02
N GLN A 285 13.32 10.68 -18.64
CA GLN A 285 13.52 9.24 -18.54
C GLN A 285 14.60 8.93 -17.51
N ILE A 286 14.28 8.09 -16.53
CA ILE A 286 15.19 7.78 -15.43
C ILE A 286 15.02 6.33 -14.95
N GLU A 287 16.14 5.72 -14.58
CA GLU A 287 16.16 4.48 -13.79
C GLU A 287 16.01 4.84 -12.30
N LEU A 288 14.90 4.42 -11.70
CA LEU A 288 14.65 4.70 -10.28
C LEU A 288 15.32 3.64 -9.42
N LYS A 289 16.00 4.07 -8.35
CA LYS A 289 16.73 3.15 -7.45
C LYS A 289 15.81 2.05 -6.91
N GLY A 290 16.17 0.80 -7.20
CA GLY A 290 15.42 -0.39 -6.77
C GLY A 290 14.17 -0.67 -7.62
N LYS A 291 14.05 -0.06 -8.79
CA LYS A 291 13.03 -0.37 -9.80
C LYS A 291 13.71 -0.90 -11.06
N SER A 292 13.05 -1.82 -11.73
CA SER A 292 13.54 -2.38 -12.99
C SER A 292 13.07 -1.54 -14.17
N GLY A 293 13.98 -1.21 -15.07
CA GLY A 293 13.69 -0.50 -16.31
C GLY A 293 13.71 1.02 -16.19
N VAL A 294 13.44 1.66 -17.33
CA VAL A 294 13.40 3.12 -17.47
C VAL A 294 11.96 3.60 -17.27
N HIS A 295 11.79 4.64 -16.46
CA HIS A 295 10.49 5.24 -16.19
C HIS A 295 10.43 6.66 -16.76
N THR A 296 9.29 7.01 -17.37
CA THR A 296 8.98 8.37 -17.80
C THR A 296 8.29 9.13 -16.67
N LEU A 297 8.85 10.29 -16.32
CA LEU A 297 8.31 11.23 -15.36
C LEU A 297 7.97 12.54 -16.07
N HIS A 298 6.86 13.17 -15.70
CA HIS A 298 6.40 14.44 -16.26
C HIS A 298 6.49 15.53 -15.20
N GLU A 299 7.18 16.62 -15.53
CA GLU A 299 7.16 17.84 -14.74
C GLU A 299 5.81 18.52 -14.88
N VAL A 300 5.22 18.94 -13.76
CA VAL A 300 3.97 19.71 -13.78
C VAL A 300 4.20 21.03 -13.06
N SER A 301 3.84 22.13 -13.73
CA SER A 301 3.95 23.47 -13.13
C SER A 301 2.95 23.64 -11.99
N LEU A 302 3.49 24.06 -10.84
CA LEU A 302 2.73 24.41 -9.63
C LEU A 302 2.49 25.92 -9.53
#